data_AF-A0A517TRQ5-F1
#
_entry.id   AF-A0A517TRQ5-F1
#
_cell.length_a   1.000
_cell.length_b   1.000
_cell.length_c   1.000
_cell.angle_alpha   90.00
_cell.angle_beta   90.00
_cell.angle_gamma   90.00
#
_symmetry.space_group_name_H-M   'P 1'
#
loop_
_entity.id
_entity.type
_entity.pdbx_description
1 polymer ?
#
loop_
_entity_poly.entity_id
_entity_poly.type
_entity_poly.pdbx_seq_one_letter_code
_entity_poly.pdbx_strand_id
1 'polypeptide(L)'
;MSHSGRKKTFVDPKVQGALVRRLVLHWCAFIAVAGLVAFCLQVLSNPFRTMEEHAQQVWWTHGPFLLVLVFLLPVFILDTIKLSHRFAGPIYRLRNTIRSLAKGEEFRPLKFREIDFWQGLAEDFNVMVARLRGDAVDAPPAAATIDAAEPTAVAAN
;
A
#
# COMPACT_ATOMS: atom_id res chain seq x y z
N MET A 1 -28.60 -23.05 -12.33
CA MET A 1 -28.38 -21.60 -12.17
C MET A 1 -27.55 -21.35 -10.92
N SER A 2 -26.71 -20.31 -10.96
CA SER A 2 -25.77 -19.81 -9.92
C SER A 2 -24.62 -20.71 -9.46
N HIS A 3 -23.51 -20.70 -10.23
CA HIS A 3 -22.18 -20.88 -9.65
C HIS A 3 -21.89 -19.67 -8.75
N SER A 4 -21.98 -19.85 -7.43
CA SER A 4 -21.53 -18.85 -6.47
C SER A 4 -20.01 -18.75 -6.54
N GLY A 5 -19.53 -17.79 -7.34
CA GLY A 5 -18.13 -17.48 -7.52
C GLY A 5 -17.54 -17.03 -6.19
N ARG A 6 -16.83 -17.93 -5.52
CA ARG A 6 -16.14 -17.69 -4.26
C ARG A 6 -15.07 -16.60 -4.44
N LYS A 7 -15.44 -15.34 -4.23
CA LYS A 7 -14.53 -14.21 -4.13
C LYS A 7 -13.71 -14.34 -2.84
N LYS A 8 -12.63 -15.13 -2.89
CA LYS A 8 -11.59 -15.11 -1.85
C LYS A 8 -10.72 -13.87 -2.02
N THR A 9 -11.25 -12.71 -1.63
CA THR A 9 -10.48 -11.45 -1.53
C THR A 9 -9.89 -11.31 -0.12
N PHE A 10 -9.36 -12.40 0.44
CA PHE A 10 -8.67 -12.44 1.72
C PHE A 10 -7.57 -13.49 1.57
N VAL A 11 -6.52 -13.11 0.84
CA VAL A 11 -5.42 -14.02 0.48
C VAL A 11 -4.37 -14.06 1.59
N ASP A 12 -4.31 -13.04 2.47
CA ASP A 12 -3.39 -13.07 3.61
C ASP A 12 -3.85 -12.18 4.80
N PRO A 13 -4.77 -12.64 5.67
CA PRO A 13 -5.28 -11.86 6.80
C PRO A 13 -4.19 -11.45 7.80
N LYS A 14 -3.06 -12.18 7.86
CA LYS A 14 -1.96 -11.88 8.76
C LYS A 14 -1.20 -10.61 8.34
N VAL A 15 -0.86 -10.49 7.05
CA VAL A 15 -0.16 -9.31 6.51
C VAL A 15 -1.07 -8.10 6.53
N GLN A 16 -2.35 -8.29 6.20
CA GLN A 16 -3.35 -7.23 6.20
C GLN A 16 -3.66 -6.71 7.59
N GLY A 17 -3.82 -7.60 8.58
CA GLY A 17 -3.97 -7.21 9.98
C GLY A 17 -2.75 -6.41 10.49
N ALA A 18 -1.54 -6.81 10.09
CA ALA A 18 -0.33 -6.06 10.44
C ALA A 18 -0.28 -4.66 9.82
N LEU A 19 -0.65 -4.52 8.54
CA LEU A 19 -0.71 -3.23 7.83
C LEU A 19 -1.81 -2.33 8.41
N VAL A 20 -3.01 -2.86 8.61
CA VAL A 20 -4.14 -2.11 9.20
C VAL A 20 -3.81 -1.66 10.61
N ARG A 21 -3.25 -2.55 11.46
CA ARG A 21 -2.82 -2.17 12.81
C ARG A 21 -1.77 -1.06 12.77
N ARG A 22 -0.78 -1.17 11.90
CA ARG A 22 0.26 -0.13 11.75
C ARG A 22 -0.37 1.18 11.30
N LEU A 23 -1.27 1.15 10.31
CA LEU A 23 -1.98 2.34 9.83
C LEU A 23 -2.80 3.00 10.95
N VAL A 24 -3.62 2.23 11.67
CA VAL A 24 -4.43 2.73 12.79
C VAL A 24 -3.55 3.32 13.89
N LEU A 25 -2.43 2.66 14.24
CA LEU A 25 -1.50 3.20 15.23
C LEU A 25 -0.90 4.54 14.82
N HIS A 26 -0.43 4.67 13.57
CA HIS A 26 0.09 5.95 13.07
C HIS A 26 -1.00 7.01 13.00
N TRP A 27 -2.24 6.63 12.66
CA TRP A 27 -3.38 7.54 12.63
C TRP A 27 -3.73 8.07 14.03
N CYS A 28 -3.79 7.18 15.02
CA CYS A 28 -3.99 7.58 16.42
C CYS A 28 -2.84 8.43 16.95
N ALA A 29 -1.59 8.09 16.62
CA ALA A 29 -0.42 8.88 16.99
C ALA A 29 -0.47 10.28 16.36
N PHE A 30 -0.87 10.38 15.08
CA PHE A 30 -1.04 11.65 14.39
C PHE A 30 -2.10 12.53 15.07
N ILE A 31 -3.28 11.96 15.42
CA ILE A 31 -4.32 12.68 16.16
C ILE A 31 -3.81 13.16 17.51
N ALA A 32 -3.12 12.30 18.26
CA ALA A 32 -2.58 12.64 19.56
C ALA A 32 -1.55 13.77 19.48
N VAL A 33 -0.61 13.70 18.52
CA VAL A 33 0.41 14.73 18.30
C VAL A 33 -0.24 16.04 17.85
N ALA A 34 -1.16 15.99 16.88
CA ALA A 34 -1.86 17.18 16.41
C ALA A 34 -2.68 17.84 17.52
N GLY A 35 -3.38 17.04 18.35
CA GLY A 35 -4.11 17.52 19.51
C GLY A 35 -3.20 18.14 20.57
N LEU A 36 -2.07 17.51 20.86
CA LEU A 36 -1.06 18.05 21.79
C LEU A 36 -0.50 19.38 21.29
N VAL A 37 -0.13 19.46 20.00
CA VAL A 37 0.37 20.69 19.39
C VAL A 37 -0.69 21.80 19.44
N ALA A 38 -1.94 21.51 19.06
CA ALA A 38 -3.04 22.46 19.13
C ALA A 38 -3.26 22.98 20.56
N PHE A 39 -3.23 22.08 21.55
CA PHE A 39 -3.34 22.45 22.96
C PHE A 39 -2.18 23.36 23.41
N CYS A 40 -0.93 23.00 23.10
CA CYS A 40 0.24 23.81 23.42
C CYS A 40 0.16 25.21 22.80
N LEU A 41 -0.22 25.31 21.52
CA LEU A 41 -0.40 26.59 20.83
C LEU A 41 -1.50 27.44 21.48
N GLN A 42 -2.58 26.82 21.93
CA GLN A 42 -3.68 27.53 22.57
C GLN A 42 -3.28 28.12 23.93
N VAL A 43 -2.60 27.32 24.76
CA VAL A 43 -2.06 27.76 26.06
C VAL A 43 -1.06 28.90 25.87
N LEU A 44 -0.17 28.80 24.87
CA LEU A 44 0.82 29.83 24.58
C LEU A 44 0.16 31.12 24.05
N SER A 45 -0.91 30.99 23.27
CA SER A 45 -1.64 32.13 22.71
C SER A 45 -2.48 32.87 23.76
N ASN A 46 -3.03 32.19 24.78
CA ASN A 46 -3.91 32.80 25.76
C ASN A 46 -3.75 32.18 27.18
N PRO A 47 -2.64 32.47 27.89
CA PRO A 47 -2.30 31.81 29.15
C PRO A 47 -3.23 32.14 30.34
N PHE A 48 -4.11 33.15 30.22
CA PHE A 48 -4.98 33.62 31.31
C PHE A 48 -6.38 32.99 31.32
N ARG A 49 -6.72 32.12 30.36
CA ARG A 49 -8.02 31.43 30.32
C ARG A 49 -8.01 30.13 31.13
N THR A 50 -9.19 29.75 31.60
CA THR A 50 -9.42 28.53 32.38
C THR A 50 -9.22 27.30 31.50
N MET A 51 -8.79 26.16 32.07
CA MET A 51 -8.55 24.93 31.31
C MET A 51 -9.81 24.39 30.61
N GLU A 52 -10.99 24.62 31.21
CA GLU A 52 -12.28 24.24 30.65
C GLU A 52 -12.61 25.03 29.38
N GLU A 53 -12.33 26.34 29.38
CA GLU A 53 -12.57 27.22 28.22
C GLU A 53 -11.67 26.84 27.04
N HIS A 54 -10.43 26.45 27.32
CA HIS A 54 -9.51 25.92 26.31
C HIS A 54 -10.06 24.64 25.67
N ALA A 55 -10.51 23.68 26.50
CA ALA A 55 -11.06 22.42 26.03
C ALA A 55 -12.33 22.61 25.17
N GLN A 56 -13.26 23.46 25.62
CA GLN A 56 -14.49 23.73 24.88
C GLN A 56 -14.21 24.43 23.54
N GLN A 57 -13.27 25.38 23.52
CA GLN A 57 -12.88 26.09 22.30
C GLN A 57 -12.14 25.18 21.32
N VAL A 58 -11.26 24.29 21.80
CA VAL A 58 -10.59 23.28 20.96
C VAL A 58 -11.61 22.33 20.35
N TRP A 59 -12.57 21.88 21.13
CA TRP A 59 -13.64 21.00 20.64
C TRP A 59 -14.46 21.67 19.54
N TRP A 60 -14.86 22.93 19.71
CA TRP A 60 -15.61 23.65 18.69
C TRP A 60 -14.80 23.96 17.43
N THR A 61 -13.51 24.27 17.59
CA THR A 61 -12.65 24.67 16.47
C THR A 61 -12.15 23.46 15.68
N HIS A 62 -11.74 22.39 16.37
CA HIS A 62 -11.12 21.21 15.78
C HIS A 62 -12.06 20.01 15.67
N GLY A 63 -13.21 20.02 16.33
CA GLY A 63 -14.22 18.95 16.27
C GLY A 63 -14.64 18.59 14.85
N PRO A 64 -14.97 19.55 13.96
CA PRO A 64 -15.28 19.25 12.57
C PRO A 64 -14.12 18.55 11.83
N PHE A 65 -12.88 18.97 12.08
CA PHE A 65 -11.69 18.34 11.49
C PHE A 65 -11.46 16.92 12.02
N LEU A 66 -11.64 16.69 13.33
CA LEU A 66 -11.57 15.35 13.93
C LEU A 66 -12.64 14.43 13.35
N LEU A 67 -13.86 14.94 13.16
CA LEU A 67 -14.96 14.21 12.54
C LEU A 67 -14.55 13.76 11.12
N VAL A 68 -14.09 14.69 10.28
CA VAL A 68 -13.60 14.38 8.93
C VAL A 68 -12.51 13.31 8.99
N LEU A 69 -11.56 13.41 9.91
CA LEU A 69 -10.45 12.47 10.05
C LEU A 69 -10.92 11.06 10.42
N VAL A 70 -11.93 10.94 11.28
CA VAL A 70 -12.56 9.65 11.62
C VAL A 70 -13.29 9.05 10.43
N PHE A 71 -14.01 9.87 9.64
CA PHE A 71 -14.68 9.39 8.42
C PHE A 71 -13.71 9.04 7.30
N LEU A 72 -12.53 9.66 7.26
CA LEU A 72 -11.48 9.38 6.29
C LEU A 72 -10.76 8.06 6.60
N LEU A 73 -10.61 7.72 7.88
CA LEU A 73 -9.92 6.50 8.33
C LEU A 73 -10.39 5.22 7.60
N PRO A 74 -11.69 4.89 7.50
CA PRO A 74 -12.12 3.69 6.77
C PRO A 74 -11.77 3.74 5.28
N VAL A 75 -11.79 4.92 4.65
CA VAL A 75 -11.39 5.09 3.25
C VAL A 75 -9.91 4.75 3.08
N PHE A 76 -9.04 5.29 3.95
CA PHE A 76 -7.60 5.00 3.95
C PHE A 76 -7.30 3.52 4.23
N ILE A 77 -8.01 2.90 5.17
CA ILE A 77 -7.88 1.47 5.46
C ILE A 77 -8.23 0.65 4.22
N LEU A 78 -9.37 0.93 3.58
CA LEU A 78 -9.81 0.20 2.39
C LEU A 78 -8.85 0.39 1.22
N ASP A 79 -8.34 1.59 1.01
CA ASP A 79 -7.39 1.88 -0.05
C ASP A 79 -6.05 1.15 0.18
N THR A 80 -5.52 1.21 1.40
CA THR A 80 -4.29 0.50 1.79
C THR A 80 -4.43 -1.01 1.61
N ILE A 81 -5.57 -1.59 2.00
CA ILE A 81 -5.85 -3.03 1.81
C ILE A 81 -5.92 -3.37 0.31
N LYS A 82 -6.60 -2.56 -0.49
CA LYS A 82 -6.70 -2.77 -1.95
C LYS A 82 -5.33 -2.71 -2.61
N LEU A 83 -4.51 -1.75 -2.23
CA LEU A 83 -3.14 -1.61 -2.73
C LEU A 83 -2.32 -2.84 -2.35
N SER A 84 -2.34 -3.26 -1.09
CA SER A 84 -1.64 -4.47 -0.63
C SER A 84 -2.07 -5.73 -1.39
N HIS A 85 -3.36 -5.88 -1.69
CA HIS A 85 -3.86 -6.99 -2.52
C HIS A 85 -3.31 -6.98 -3.94
N ARG A 86 -3.21 -5.80 -4.56
CA ARG A 86 -2.65 -5.61 -5.89
C ARG A 86 -1.16 -5.97 -5.94
N PHE A 87 -0.45 -5.85 -4.82
CA PHE A 87 0.93 -6.34 -4.67
C PHE A 87 1.01 -7.85 -4.44
N ALA A 88 0.19 -8.41 -3.55
CA ALA A 88 0.28 -9.83 -3.16
C ALA A 88 -0.11 -10.80 -4.30
N GLY A 89 -1.07 -10.42 -5.15
CA GLY A 89 -1.57 -11.27 -6.24
C GLY A 89 -0.48 -11.68 -7.26
N PRO A 90 0.23 -10.72 -7.87
CA PRO A 90 1.34 -10.99 -8.79
C PRO A 90 2.45 -11.84 -8.17
N ILE A 91 2.88 -11.51 -6.94
CA ILE A 91 3.93 -12.26 -6.23
C ILE A 91 3.52 -13.71 -5.95
N TYR A 92 2.26 -13.94 -5.57
CA TYR A 92 1.74 -15.29 -5.38
C TYR A 92 1.76 -16.10 -6.69
N ARG A 93 1.37 -15.48 -7.81
CA ARG A 93 1.42 -16.12 -9.14
C ARG A 93 2.85 -16.43 -9.57
N LEU A 94 3.79 -15.52 -9.35
CA LEU A 94 5.21 -15.75 -9.61
C LEU A 94 5.72 -16.95 -8.79
N ARG A 95 5.46 -16.96 -7.48
CA ARG A 95 5.86 -18.08 -6.61
C ARG A 95 5.30 -19.41 -7.08
N ASN A 96 4.05 -19.43 -7.53
CA ASN A 96 3.43 -20.66 -8.03
C ASN A 96 4.07 -21.11 -9.35
N THR A 97 4.38 -20.17 -10.24
CA THR A 97 5.05 -20.45 -11.52
C THR A 97 6.45 -21.02 -11.30
N ILE A 98 7.23 -20.43 -10.38
CA ILE A 98 8.55 -20.95 -9.99
C ILE A 98 8.44 -22.39 -9.46
N ARG A 99 7.45 -22.66 -8.61
CA ARG A 99 7.22 -24.01 -8.05
C ARG A 99 6.80 -25.02 -9.11
N SER A 100 5.96 -24.64 -10.07
CA SER A 100 5.61 -25.49 -11.21
C SER A 100 6.83 -25.79 -12.07
N LEU A 101 7.65 -24.79 -12.37
CA LEU A 101 8.90 -24.98 -13.10
C LEU A 101 9.87 -25.94 -12.39
N ALA A 102 10.02 -25.77 -11.08
CA ALA A 102 10.88 -26.63 -10.27
C ALA A 102 10.43 -28.11 -10.25
N LYS A 103 9.15 -28.37 -10.54
CA LYS A 103 8.60 -29.72 -10.69
C LYS A 103 8.76 -30.29 -12.10
N GLY A 104 9.34 -29.54 -13.03
CA GLY A 104 9.48 -29.94 -14.44
C GLY A 104 8.20 -29.77 -15.26
N GLU A 105 7.20 -29.01 -14.76
CA GLU A 105 6.01 -28.69 -15.55
C GLU A 105 6.36 -27.79 -16.76
N GLU A 106 5.52 -27.83 -17.80
CA GLU A 106 5.68 -26.96 -18.98
C GLU A 106 5.68 -25.48 -18.60
N PHE A 107 6.63 -24.72 -19.15
CA PHE A 107 6.68 -23.28 -18.92
C PHE A 107 5.56 -22.60 -19.69
N ARG A 108 4.81 -21.76 -18.97
CA ARG A 108 3.89 -20.80 -19.55
C ARG A 108 4.37 -19.40 -19.21
N PRO A 109 4.53 -18.51 -20.19
CA PRO A 109 4.95 -17.14 -19.94
C PRO A 109 4.09 -16.46 -18.87
N LEU A 110 4.75 -15.90 -17.87
CA LEU A 110 4.12 -15.16 -16.80
C LEU A 110 3.66 -13.81 -17.33
N LYS A 111 2.36 -13.58 -17.36
CA LYS A 111 1.75 -12.28 -17.71
C LYS A 111 0.93 -11.76 -16.54
N PHE A 112 1.27 -10.59 -16.01
CA PHE A 112 0.46 -9.90 -15.00
C PHE A 112 -0.62 -9.03 -15.66
N ARG A 113 -1.57 -8.52 -14.89
CA ARG A 113 -2.64 -7.66 -15.44
C ARG A 113 -2.07 -6.25 -15.66
N GLU A 114 -2.49 -5.53 -16.71
CA GLU A 114 -1.93 -4.21 -17.11
C GLU A 114 -1.82 -3.19 -15.97
N ILE A 115 -2.71 -3.30 -14.99
CA ILE A 115 -2.74 -2.41 -13.83
C ILE A 115 -1.72 -2.84 -12.76
N ASP A 116 -0.94 -3.89 -12.89
CA ASP A 116 0.02 -4.31 -11.84
C ASP A 116 1.40 -3.67 -12.09
N PHE A 117 2.02 -3.12 -11.04
CA PHE A 117 3.36 -2.49 -11.08
C PHE A 117 4.50 -3.44 -11.46
N TRP A 118 4.20 -4.72 -11.69
CA TRP A 118 5.18 -5.83 -11.77
C TRP A 118 5.40 -6.36 -13.19
N GLN A 119 4.93 -5.67 -14.23
CA GLN A 119 5.08 -6.15 -15.61
C GLN A 119 6.54 -6.39 -15.99
N GLY A 120 7.44 -5.44 -15.67
CA GLY A 120 8.88 -5.61 -15.89
C GLY A 120 9.45 -6.85 -15.21
N LEU A 121 9.04 -7.14 -13.96
CA LEU A 121 9.45 -8.37 -13.27
C LEU A 121 8.96 -9.65 -13.96
N ALA A 122 7.76 -9.61 -14.57
CA ALA A 122 7.23 -10.72 -15.34
C ALA A 122 8.04 -10.95 -16.62
N GLU A 123 8.38 -9.86 -17.32
CA GLU A 123 9.19 -9.87 -18.53
C GLU A 123 10.59 -10.40 -18.25
N ASP A 124 11.27 -9.85 -17.23
CA ASP A 124 12.59 -10.30 -16.78
C ASP A 124 12.59 -11.78 -16.40
N PHE A 125 11.56 -12.24 -15.68
CA PHE A 125 11.39 -13.65 -15.34
C PHE A 125 11.24 -14.53 -16.58
N ASN A 126 10.43 -14.11 -17.55
CA ASN A 126 10.21 -14.88 -18.78
C ASN A 126 11.49 -14.97 -19.61
N VAL A 127 12.24 -13.88 -19.74
CA VAL A 127 13.54 -13.84 -20.44
C VAL A 127 14.54 -14.78 -19.76
N MET A 128 14.63 -14.74 -18.43
CA MET A 128 15.48 -15.63 -17.66
C MET A 128 15.16 -17.10 -17.93
N VAL A 129 13.88 -17.48 -17.85
CA VAL A 129 13.46 -18.88 -18.07
C VAL A 129 13.73 -19.32 -19.51
N ALA A 130 13.44 -18.49 -20.50
CA ALA A 130 13.69 -18.81 -21.91
C ALA A 130 15.19 -19.03 -22.18
N ARG A 131 16.07 -18.20 -21.60
CA ARG A 131 17.52 -18.39 -21.66
C ARG A 131 17.97 -19.71 -21.02
N LEU A 132 17.42 -20.06 -19.86
CA LEU A 132 17.75 -21.32 -19.17
C LEU A 132 17.27 -22.56 -19.95
N ARG A 133 16.23 -22.42 -20.76
CA ARG A 133 15.71 -23.49 -21.63
C ARG A 133 16.46 -23.62 -22.95
N GLY A 134 17.35 -22.67 -23.27
CA GLY A 134 18.06 -22.65 -24.55
C GLY A 134 17.18 -22.18 -25.72
N ASP A 135 16.02 -21.59 -25.43
CA ASP A 135 15.19 -20.96 -26.45
C ASP A 135 15.93 -19.72 -26.98
N ALA A 136 16.00 -19.56 -28.30
CA ALA A 136 16.56 -18.37 -28.92
C ALA A 136 15.65 -17.17 -28.61
N VAL A 137 15.98 -16.45 -27.55
CA VAL A 137 15.37 -15.18 -27.23
C VAL A 137 16.04 -14.13 -28.12
N ASP A 138 15.30 -13.58 -29.07
CA ASP A 138 15.69 -12.32 -29.71
C ASP A 138 15.94 -11.30 -28.58
N ALA A 139 17.19 -10.86 -28.47
CA ALA A 139 17.67 -10.08 -27.33
C ALA A 139 16.73 -8.88 -27.09
N PRO A 140 16.20 -8.70 -25.86
CA PRO A 140 15.49 -7.47 -25.53
C PRO A 140 16.40 -6.27 -25.80
N PRO A 141 15.88 -5.16 -26.36
CA PRO A 141 16.65 -3.94 -26.47
C PRO A 141 17.14 -3.57 -25.06
N ALA A 142 18.46 -3.42 -24.98
CA ALA A 142 19.26 -3.07 -23.82
C ALA A 142 18.49 -2.47 -22.63
N ALA A 143 18.73 -3.04 -21.45
CA ALA A 143 18.96 -2.35 -20.18
C ALA A 143 18.86 -0.80 -20.21
N ALA A 144 17.65 -0.29 -20.39
CA ALA A 144 17.33 1.11 -20.28
C ALA A 144 16.14 1.18 -19.33
N THR A 145 16.30 1.96 -18.26
CA THR A 145 15.27 2.31 -17.27
C THR A 145 14.92 1.27 -16.21
N ILE A 146 15.91 0.73 -15.49
CA ILE A 146 15.70 0.34 -14.08
C ILE A 146 15.95 1.52 -13.11
N ASP A 147 16.44 2.67 -13.59
CA ASP A 147 16.89 3.78 -12.70
C ASP A 147 16.20 5.14 -12.93
N ALA A 148 14.94 5.18 -13.41
CA ALA A 148 14.22 6.45 -13.64
C ALA A 148 12.84 6.53 -12.98
N ALA A 149 12.56 5.69 -11.99
CA ALA A 149 11.35 5.79 -11.18
C ALA A 149 11.64 5.59 -9.69
N GLU A 150 12.74 6.18 -9.21
CA GLU A 150 12.72 6.71 -7.86
C GLU A 150 11.82 7.97 -7.92
N PRO A 151 10.65 8.00 -7.27
CA PRO A 151 10.00 9.28 -7.04
C PRO A 151 10.94 10.01 -6.10
N THR A 152 11.70 10.95 -6.68
CA THR A 152 12.37 12.03 -5.99
C THR A 152 11.42 12.46 -4.88
N ALA A 153 11.82 12.18 -3.64
CA ALA A 153 11.23 12.81 -2.48
C ALA A 153 11.38 14.31 -2.73
N VAL A 154 10.30 14.90 -3.23
CA VAL A 154 10.19 16.32 -3.51
C VAL A 154 10.53 17.01 -2.21
N ALA A 155 11.68 17.67 -2.22
CA ALA A 155 11.95 18.80 -1.36
C ALA A 155 10.73 19.72 -1.43
N ALA A 156 9.94 19.72 -0.37
CA ALA A 156 8.93 20.73 -0.11
C ALA A 156 9.38 21.45 1.16
N ASN A 157 9.86 22.66 0.91
CA ASN A 157 10.03 23.77 1.84
C ASN A 157 8.84 23.92 2.80
#